data_AF-A0A1B6HP23-F1
#
_entry.id   AF-A0A1B6HP23-F1
#
_cell.length_a   1.000
_cell.length_b   1.000
_cell.length_c   1.000
_cell.angle_alpha   90.00
_cell.angle_beta   90.00
_cell.angle_gamma   90.00
#
_symmetry.space_group_name_H-M   'P 1'
#
loop_
_entity.id
_entity.type
_entity.pdbx_description
1 polymer ?
#
loop_
_entity_poly.entity_id
_entity_poly.type
_entity_poly.pdbx_seq_one_letter_code
_entity_poly.pdbx_strand_id
1 'polypeptide(L)'
;GGQTALSETDENLLVSRLQICSDWGYPIDSITLRLLIKDYIDGQGKTVPKFRDNMPGPDFVYSFLERHKKKLSARMCQNIKRSRAAVDEQTINDYFDHLDTALKDIPASNIINYDETNLCDDPGRKVVIAR
;
A
#
# COMPACT_ATOMS: atom_id res chain seq x y z
N GLY A 1 3.28 20.13 21.86
CA GLY A 1 3.16 18.69 21.59
C GLY A 1 1.78 18.24 22.01
N GLY A 2 0.92 17.93 21.04
CA GLY A 2 -0.44 17.45 21.30
C GLY A 2 -0.49 15.93 21.28
N GLN A 3 -1.40 15.34 22.06
CA GLN A 3 -1.64 13.90 22.07
C GLN A 3 -2.03 13.43 20.66
N THR A 4 -1.50 12.28 20.23
CA THR A 4 -1.87 11.66 18.93
C THR A 4 -3.36 11.35 18.90
N ALA A 5 -3.96 11.33 17.71
CA ALA A 5 -5.38 11.01 17.55
C ALA A 5 -5.65 9.50 17.61
N LEU A 6 -4.63 8.69 17.31
CA LEU A 6 -4.65 7.23 17.39
C LEU A 6 -3.72 6.74 18.51
N SER A 7 -3.96 5.52 18.98
CA SER A 7 -3.05 4.84 19.89
C SER A 7 -1.74 4.48 19.18
N GLU A 8 -0.67 4.31 19.95
CA GLU A 8 0.62 3.86 19.39
C GLU A 8 0.51 2.48 18.72
N THR A 9 -0.29 1.58 19.29
CA THR A 9 -0.57 0.26 18.72
C THR A 9 -1.25 0.37 17.35
N ASP A 10 -2.25 1.23 17.22
CA ASP A 10 -2.95 1.46 15.95
C ASP A 10 -2.03 2.12 14.92
N GLU A 11 -1.22 3.11 15.32
CA GLU A 11 -0.25 3.74 14.41
C GLU A 11 0.77 2.73 13.89
N ASN A 12 1.32 1.88 14.76
CA ASN A 12 2.28 0.85 14.36
C ASN A 12 1.65 -0.20 13.42
N LEU A 13 0.39 -0.57 13.66
CA LEU A 13 -0.36 -1.44 12.76
C LEU A 13 -0.52 -0.80 11.37
N LEU A 14 -0.94 0.47 11.32
CA LEU A 14 -1.08 1.20 10.06
C LEU A 14 0.25 1.27 9.30
N VAL A 15 1.36 1.59 9.98
CA VAL A 15 2.69 1.61 9.36
C VAL A 15 3.04 0.25 8.76
N SER A 16 2.83 -0.85 9.50
CA SER A 16 3.09 -2.21 9.01
C SER A 16 2.27 -2.53 7.76
N ARG A 17 0.98 -2.18 7.75
CA ARG A 17 0.11 -2.43 6.60
C ARG A 17 0.49 -1.60 5.39
N LEU A 18 0.84 -0.33 5.58
CA LEU A 18 1.33 0.56 4.52
C LEU A 18 2.62 0.02 3.87
N GLN A 19 3.54 -0.52 4.66
CA GLN A 19 4.75 -1.16 4.14
C GLN A 19 4.42 -2.39 3.29
N ILE A 20 3.53 -3.26 3.77
CA ILE A 20 3.09 -4.44 3.01
C ILE A 20 2.46 -4.03 1.67
N CYS A 21 1.55 -3.04 1.69
CA CYS A 21 0.93 -2.51 0.47
C CYS A 21 1.99 -1.97 -0.51
N SER A 22 2.99 -1.25 -0.01
CA SER A 22 4.12 -0.77 -0.81
C SER A 22 4.94 -1.90 -1.40
N ASP A 23 5.26 -2.94 -0.61
CA ASP A 23 6.08 -4.08 -1.03
C ASP A 23 5.35 -4.96 -2.08
N TRP A 24 4.01 -5.01 -2.00
CA TRP A 24 3.17 -5.70 -2.99
C TRP A 24 2.94 -4.90 -4.28
N GLY A 25 3.50 -3.70 -4.38
CA GLY A 25 3.31 -2.83 -5.55
C GLY A 25 1.98 -2.08 -5.57
N TYR A 26 1.26 -2.04 -4.44
CA TYR A 26 -0.01 -1.32 -4.27
C TYR A 26 0.10 -0.21 -3.20
N PRO A 27 1.05 0.73 -3.30
CA PRO A 27 1.17 1.82 -2.34
C PRO A 27 -0.07 2.73 -2.42
N ILE A 28 -0.56 3.19 -1.26
CA ILE A 28 -1.79 3.98 -1.19
C ILE A 28 -1.49 5.48 -1.06
N ASP A 29 -2.43 6.32 -1.50
CA ASP A 29 -2.31 7.77 -1.38
C ASP A 29 -2.83 8.31 -0.04
N SER A 30 -2.67 9.62 0.15
CA SER A 30 -3.13 10.32 1.36
C SER A 30 -4.65 10.20 1.58
N ILE A 31 -5.45 10.24 0.51
CA ILE A 31 -6.92 10.18 0.62
C ILE A 31 -7.35 8.78 1.05
N THR A 32 -6.79 7.75 0.43
CA THR A 32 -7.06 6.34 0.74
C THR A 32 -6.64 6.02 2.16
N LEU A 33 -5.48 6.52 2.63
CA LEU A 33 -5.10 6.36 4.05
C LEU A 33 -6.13 6.97 4.99
N ARG A 34 -6.66 8.17 4.68
CA ARG A 34 -7.69 8.81 5.51
C ARG A 34 -8.99 8.01 5.54
N LEU A 35 -9.42 7.50 4.39
CA LEU A 35 -10.60 6.63 4.29
C LEU A 35 -10.41 5.32 5.06
N LEU A 36 -9.25 4.67 4.91
CA LEU A 36 -8.92 3.44 5.63
C LEU A 36 -8.96 3.64 7.15
N ILE A 37 -8.43 4.76 7.64
CA ILE A 37 -8.48 5.10 9.07
C ILE A 37 -9.92 5.36 9.51
N LYS A 38 -10.71 6.07 8.71
CA LYS A 38 -12.14 6.29 9.00
C LYS A 38 -12.87 4.95 9.14
N ASP A 39 -12.78 4.09 8.12
CA ASP A 39 -13.44 2.79 8.11
C ASP A 39 -12.99 1.90 9.27
N TYR A 40 -11.70 1.95 9.63
CA TYR A 40 -11.16 1.25 10.79
C TYR A 40 -11.77 1.73 12.12
N ILE A 41 -11.91 3.05 12.31
CA ILE A 41 -12.50 3.62 13.53
C ILE A 41 -14.00 3.31 13.60
N ASP A 42 -14.71 3.50 12.47
CA ASP A 42 -16.14 3.23 12.34
C ASP A 42 -16.44 1.75 12.59
N GLY A 43 -15.65 0.84 12.03
CA GLY A 43 -15.77 -0.60 12.24
C GLY A 43 -15.52 -1.06 13.67
N GLN A 44 -14.82 -0.25 14.47
CA GLN A 44 -14.65 -0.48 15.92
C GLN A 44 -15.78 0.13 16.76
N GLY A 45 -16.72 0.85 16.16
CA GLY A 45 -17.76 1.59 16.87
C GLY A 45 -17.19 2.71 17.76
N LYS A 46 -16.00 3.22 17.43
CA LYS A 46 -15.35 4.30 18.18
C LYS A 46 -15.61 5.65 17.54
N THR A 47 -15.48 6.72 18.32
CA THR A 47 -15.50 8.10 17.79
C THR A 47 -14.28 8.84 18.28
N VAL A 48 -13.54 9.48 17.36
CA VAL A 48 -12.39 10.31 17.68
C VAL A 48 -12.80 11.78 17.60
N PRO A 49 -12.91 12.51 18.73
CA PRO A 49 -13.44 13.89 18.75
C PRO A 49 -12.65 14.88 17.89
N LYS A 50 -11.37 14.59 17.62
CA LYS A 50 -10.50 15.41 16.77
C LYS A 50 -10.84 15.31 15.28
N PHE A 51 -11.59 14.29 14.88
CA PHE A 51 -11.97 14.02 13.50
C PHE A 51 -13.45 14.32 13.30
N ARG A 52 -13.77 15.07 12.24
CA ARG A 52 -15.15 15.28 11.83
C ARG A 52 -15.61 14.02 11.11
N ASP A 53 -16.67 13.37 11.60
CA ASP A 53 -17.17 12.11 11.05
C ASP A 53 -16.09 11.01 10.99
N ASN A 54 -15.25 10.92 12.03
CA ASN A 54 -14.08 10.02 12.11
C ASN A 54 -13.05 10.15 10.97
N MET A 55 -13.25 11.08 10.04
CA MET A 55 -12.38 11.31 8.90
C MET A 55 -11.18 12.15 9.32
N PRO A 56 -9.94 11.62 9.23
CA PRO A 56 -8.75 12.42 9.50
C PRO A 56 -8.61 13.54 8.48
N GLY A 57 -8.08 14.69 8.93
CA GLY A 57 -7.73 15.79 8.03
C GLY A 57 -6.40 15.57 7.30
N PRO A 58 -6.06 16.39 6.29
CA PRO A 58 -4.75 16.36 5.64
C PRO A 58 -3.58 16.53 6.62
N ASP A 59 -3.73 17.40 7.62
CA ASP A 59 -2.72 17.67 8.64
C ASP A 59 -2.38 16.45 9.49
N PHE A 60 -3.35 15.55 9.69
CA PHE A 60 -3.11 14.27 10.37
C PHE A 60 -2.12 13.44 9.55
N VAL A 61 -2.31 13.33 8.23
CA VAL A 61 -1.44 12.54 7.36
C VAL A 61 -0.04 13.12 7.33
N TYR A 62 0.10 14.44 7.21
CA TYR A 62 1.39 15.12 7.29
C TYR A 62 2.12 14.80 8.61
N SER A 63 1.41 14.99 9.73
CA SER A 63 1.97 14.74 11.06
C SER A 63 2.33 13.27 11.28
N PHE A 64 1.52 12.34 10.75
CA PHE A 64 1.77 10.90 10.80
C PHE A 64 3.03 10.52 10.03
N LEU A 65 3.20 11.03 8.80
CA LEU A 65 4.40 10.79 8.02
C LEU A 65 5.65 11.40 8.67
N GLU A 66 5.56 12.59 9.26
CA GLU A 66 6.68 13.18 10.01
C GLU A 66 7.12 12.32 11.20
N ARG A 67 6.16 11.76 11.95
CA ARG A 67 6.45 10.82 13.05
C ARG A 67 7.13 9.55 12.57
N HIS A 68 6.72 9.04 11.39
CA HIS A 68 7.17 7.75 10.85
C HIS A 68 8.13 7.88 9.65
N LYS A 69 8.80 9.03 9.49
CA LYS A 69 9.63 9.35 8.32
C LYS A 69 10.82 8.42 8.07
N LYS A 70 11.24 7.66 9.09
CA LYS A 70 12.28 6.62 8.96
C LYS A 70 11.75 5.33 8.32
N LYS A 71 10.43 5.15 8.27
CA LYS A 71 9.74 3.94 7.80
C LYS A 71 8.86 4.18 6.58
N LEU A 72 8.35 5.41 6.42
CA LEU A 72 7.43 5.82 5.36
C LEU A 72 7.82 7.19 4.81
N SER A 73 7.59 7.41 3.53
CA SER A 73 7.75 8.69 2.85
C SER A 73 6.69 8.86 1.76
N ALA A 74 6.37 10.11 1.45
CA ALA A 74 5.57 10.44 0.28
C ALA A 74 6.46 10.40 -0.96
N ARG A 75 6.13 9.54 -1.94
CA ARG A 75 6.89 9.35 -3.18
C ARG A 75 6.01 9.58 -4.39
N MET A 76 6.55 10.23 -5.41
CA MET A 76 5.88 10.31 -6.71
C MET A 76 6.00 8.95 -7.41
N CYS A 77 4.86 8.34 -7.74
CA CYS A 77 4.83 7.16 -8.59
C CYS A 77 5.54 7.47 -9.91
N GLN A 78 6.36 6.52 -10.33
CA GLN A 78 6.97 6.51 -11.65
C GLN A 78 6.67 5.12 -12.21
N ASN A 79 6.23 5.06 -13.47
CA ASN A 79 6.18 3.79 -14.17
C ASN A 79 7.56 3.17 -14.08
N ILE A 80 7.61 1.87 -13.75
CA ILE A 80 8.87 1.14 -13.61
C ILE A 80 9.64 1.37 -14.90
N LYS A 81 10.74 2.15 -14.83
CA LYS A 81 11.57 2.39 -16.00
C LYS A 81 12.09 1.03 -16.48
N ARG A 82 12.32 0.92 -17.79
CA ARG A 82 12.89 -0.24 -18.52
C ARG A 82 14.16 -0.87 -17.92
N SER A 83 14.67 -0.44 -16.77
CA SER A 83 15.77 -1.09 -16.04
C SER A 83 15.43 -2.49 -15.53
N ARG A 84 14.18 -2.97 -15.68
CA ARG A 84 13.85 -4.41 -15.60
C ARG A 84 14.16 -5.19 -16.90
N ALA A 85 14.75 -4.58 -17.92
CA ALA A 85 15.15 -5.25 -19.17
C ALA A 85 16.61 -5.76 -19.18
N ALA A 86 17.26 -5.83 -18.01
CA ALA A 86 18.48 -6.62 -17.83
C ALA A 86 18.08 -7.96 -17.20
N VAL A 87 17.43 -8.81 -18.00
CA VAL A 87 17.03 -10.16 -17.59
C VAL A 87 18.00 -11.12 -18.28
N ASP A 88 18.73 -11.91 -17.51
CA ASP A 88 19.53 -13.01 -18.06
C ASP A 88 18.65 -14.27 -18.22
N GLU A 89 19.16 -15.23 -19.00
CA GLU A 89 18.46 -16.51 -19.23
C GLU A 89 18.14 -17.23 -17.92
N GLN A 90 19.08 -17.16 -16.95
CA GLN A 90 18.90 -17.76 -15.63
C GLN A 90 17.69 -17.18 -14.91
N THR A 91 17.52 -15.86 -14.91
CA THR A 91 16.38 -15.18 -14.27
C THR A 91 15.05 -15.59 -14.90
N ILE A 92 15.02 -15.84 -16.21
CA ILE A 92 13.82 -16.32 -16.91
C ILE A 92 13.49 -17.75 -16.46
N ASN A 93 14.48 -18.63 -16.47
CA ASN A 93 14.29 -20.03 -16.07
C ASN A 93 13.86 -20.12 -14.60
N ASP A 94 14.55 -19.40 -13.71
CA ASP A 94 14.21 -19.33 -12.28
C ASP A 94 12.78 -18.82 -12.07
N TYR A 95 12.30 -17.85 -12.86
CA TYR A 95 10.92 -17.38 -12.78
C TYR A 95 9.91 -18.49 -13.08
N PHE A 96 10.12 -19.25 -14.18
CA PHE A 96 9.21 -20.33 -14.56
C PHE A 96 9.26 -21.51 -13.57
N ASP A 97 10.43 -21.84 -13.03
CA ASP A 97 10.56 -22.89 -12.01
C ASP A 97 9.79 -22.53 -10.72
N HIS A 98 9.88 -21.28 -10.28
CA HIS A 98 9.10 -20.79 -9.14
C HIS A 98 7.61 -20.69 -9.46
N LEU A 99 7.24 -20.30 -10.69
CA LEU A 99 5.86 -20.20 -11.11
C LEU A 99 5.18 -21.58 -11.14
N ASP A 100 5.85 -22.61 -11.66
CA ASP A 100 5.34 -23.99 -11.66
C ASP A 100 5.08 -24.48 -10.23
N THR A 101 6.02 -24.21 -9.33
CA THR A 101 5.87 -24.52 -7.91
C THR A 101 4.69 -23.77 -7.27
N ALA A 102 4.53 -22.48 -7.57
CA ALA A 102 3.49 -21.63 -7.00
C ALA A 102 2.09 -21.97 -7.54
N LEU A 103 1.99 -22.44 -8.78
CA LEU A 103 0.73 -22.86 -9.41
C LEU A 103 0.34 -24.31 -9.09
N LYS A 104 1.21 -25.06 -8.41
CA LYS A 104 0.92 -26.44 -7.98
C LYS A 104 -0.36 -26.45 -7.16
N ASP A 105 -1.31 -27.27 -7.59
CA ASP A 105 -2.65 -27.43 -6.98
C ASP A 105 -3.60 -26.21 -7.11
N ILE A 106 -3.26 -25.21 -7.93
CA ILE A 106 -4.16 -24.08 -8.25
C ILE A 106 -5.02 -24.44 -9.48
N PRO A 107 -6.36 -24.46 -9.37
CA PRO A 107 -7.23 -24.66 -10.52
C PRO A 107 -7.06 -23.55 -11.56
N ALA A 108 -7.08 -23.90 -12.84
CA ALA A 108 -6.97 -22.92 -13.93
C ALA A 108 -8.04 -21.82 -13.88
N SER A 109 -9.23 -22.11 -13.33
CA SER A 109 -10.29 -21.12 -13.12
C SER A 109 -9.91 -19.99 -12.15
N ASN A 110 -8.88 -20.19 -11.33
CA ASN A 110 -8.39 -19.20 -10.36
C ASN A 110 -7.21 -18.40 -10.92
N ILE A 111 -6.72 -18.74 -12.12
CA ILE A 111 -5.69 -17.99 -12.83
C ILE A 111 -6.43 -17.00 -13.73
N ILE A 112 -6.34 -15.72 -13.37
CA ILE A 112 -7.08 -14.67 -14.08
C ILE A 112 -6.12 -13.97 -15.04
N ASN A 113 -6.57 -13.76 -16.29
CA ASN A 113 -5.81 -13.00 -17.25
C ASN A 113 -5.67 -11.55 -16.78
N TYR A 114 -4.43 -11.07 -16.69
CA TYR A 114 -4.13 -9.72 -16.25
C TYR A 114 -4.80 -8.67 -17.14
N ASP A 115 -4.85 -8.89 -18.46
CA ASP A 115 -5.44 -7.96 -19.42
C ASP A 115 -6.97 -7.87 -19.31
N GLU A 116 -7.63 -8.98 -18.95
CA GLU A 116 -9.11 -9.05 -18.84
C GLU A 116 -9.65 -8.54 -17.50
N THR A 117 -8.77 -8.31 -16.51
CA THR A 117 -9.16 -7.86 -15.17
C THR A 117 -9.19 -6.34 -15.00
N ASN A 118 -8.77 -5.60 -16.02
CA ASN A 118 -8.59 -4.15 -15.95
C ASN A 118 -7.63 -3.72 -14.82
N LEU A 119 -6.73 -4.62 -14.40
CA LEU A 119 -5.64 -4.35 -13.47
C LEU A 119 -4.55 -3.61 -14.25
N CYS A 120 -4.44 -2.30 -14.05
CA CYS A 120 -3.44 -1.45 -14.71
C CYS A 120 -2.21 -1.27 -13.81
N ASP A 121 -1.01 -1.43 -14.39
CA ASP A 121 0.28 -1.22 -13.73
C ASP A 121 0.81 0.22 -13.88
N ASP A 122 0.08 1.10 -14.58
CA ASP A 122 0.34 2.54 -14.64
C ASP A 122 -0.35 3.25 -13.47
N PRO A 123 0.36 3.54 -12.36
CA PRO A 123 -0.20 4.30 -11.24
C PRO A 123 -0.45 5.78 -11.58
N GLY A 124 -0.11 6.22 -12.80
CA GLY A 124 -0.06 7.62 -13.20
C GLY A 124 0.99 8.41 -12.42
N ARG A 125 0.95 9.74 -12.58
CA ARG A 125 1.74 10.67 -11.76
C ARG A 125 0.99 11.02 -10.49
N LYS A 126 1.02 10.11 -9.52
CA LYS A 126 0.37 10.27 -8.22
C LYS A 126 1.38 10.17 -7.09
N VAL A 127 1.18 10.97 -6.04
CA VAL A 127 1.97 10.84 -4.81
C VAL A 127 1.34 9.76 -3.94
N VAL A 128 2.14 8.76 -3.58
CA VAL A 128 1.76 7.63 -2.75
C VAL A 128 2.66 7.53 -1.51
N ILE A 129 2.21 6.80 -0.52
CA ILE A 129 2.93 6.52 0.72
C ILE A 129 3.65 5.18 0.54
N ALA A 130 4.97 5.21 0.63
CA ALA A 130 5.84 4.05 0.41
C ALA A 130 7.01 4.04 1.40
N ARG A 131 7.74 2.92 1.49
CA ARG A 131 8.97 2.82 2.30
C ARG A 131 10.04 3.80 1.83
#